data_AF-A0A842VPD7-F1
#
_entry.id   AF-A0A842VPD7-F1
#
_cell.length_a   1.000
_cell.length_b   1.000
_cell.length_c   1.000
_cell.angle_alpha   90.00
_cell.angle_beta   90.00
_cell.angle_gamma   90.00
#
_symmetry.space_group_name_H-M   'P 1'
#
loop_
_entity.id
_entity.type
_entity.pdbx_description
1 polymer ?
#
loop_
_entity_poly.entity_id
_entity_poly.type
_entity_poly.pdbx_seq_one_letter_code
_entity_poly.pdbx_strand_id
1 'polypeptide(L)'
;FLDIKHRIQTYGMPVDLLKTFGASDIPETETLFAGSLDFFKIAGSAGIAYEKPIVSSETFSWMKKDLMTNPIKWKVACDRLIVSGINQIVYHGWSYQPNPDKYPGHYSWRGHGFSEDLSPHSLYWKYYPILNGYVSRLQYIFQQGETVANVGIFYDKWNYTYKHLANEELEDGTLPGFDVKRVSGPISWFKRRSRSELDKHNALQQELGHQLMEMGYYYIHLNAELLTEKSEIVGNKLKIGSAELDALIFIEQSSINYEVIQRFDEIINAGIKIIFINQLPTRQSGYLNYKRNDKLVRDKINELQDHGLDLISDNIHLGKYLKSKLNIRSDLTFNQSESDFHYIHQRIGHRHFYFIRSGIQYSRNVSVIFNVAEMKGLENDKNFGVYELDLWTGDILKFDYLSKTSSPSSSSSSSSLSSLSFNLKFGPYESKLFMIYAEKDTPVNYDDNVQRYQVLQDINPIRLQSWNLKVEKRDVNGQTHEIDLNLSKLKDWRKIKNLKYCSGPGHYTTTFNLWKNEEIVMDPNVRVFLDLGKVNDVAEISINNEHVATLLVPYYQVDITDYISETEGNIHTLINDEIYLKITVTGTLQNRFVGYGKQHEDWKTFKRRILMPLGLIGPVRIVLKRLVNP
;
A
#
# COMPACT_ATOMS: atom_id res chain seq x y z
N PHE A 1 24.87 22.72 -22.70
CA PHE A 1 23.67 22.24 -21.98
C PHE A 1 24.12 21.69 -20.64
N LEU A 2 23.44 22.04 -19.56
CA LEU A 2 23.73 21.48 -18.23
C LEU A 2 23.17 20.04 -18.21
N ASP A 3 23.98 19.05 -17.88
CA ASP A 3 23.56 17.63 -17.76
C ASP A 3 22.75 17.43 -16.47
N ILE A 4 21.55 18.02 -16.44
CA ILE A 4 20.67 18.08 -15.27
C ILE A 4 19.32 17.49 -15.65
N LYS A 5 18.80 16.60 -14.80
CA LYS A 5 17.42 16.09 -14.90
C LYS A 5 16.43 17.04 -14.24
N HIS A 6 15.30 17.26 -14.89
CA HIS A 6 14.19 18.07 -14.42
C HIS A 6 13.11 17.22 -13.74
N ARG A 7 12.99 17.38 -12.42
CA ARG A 7 11.93 16.78 -11.59
C ARG A 7 10.87 17.82 -11.25
N ILE A 8 9.58 17.51 -11.45
CA ILE A 8 8.50 18.50 -11.30
C ILE A 8 7.21 17.93 -10.74
N GLN A 9 6.62 18.68 -9.80
CA GLN A 9 5.23 18.56 -9.35
C GLN A 9 4.37 19.51 -10.20
N THR A 10 3.43 18.99 -11.00
CA THR A 10 2.71 19.77 -12.04
C THR A 10 1.31 20.22 -11.65
N TYR A 11 0.79 19.70 -10.54
CA TYR A 11 -0.54 20.00 -10.02
C TYR A 11 -0.63 21.38 -9.36
N GLY A 12 -1.85 21.83 -9.04
CA GLY A 12 -2.07 23.14 -8.42
C GLY A 12 -2.10 24.29 -9.42
N MET A 13 -1.88 24.01 -10.71
CA MET A 13 -1.95 24.95 -11.83
C MET A 13 -2.95 24.45 -12.89
N PRO A 14 -3.62 25.34 -13.65
CA PRO A 14 -4.56 24.96 -14.70
C PRO A 14 -3.83 24.50 -15.98
N VAL A 15 -3.21 23.32 -15.95
CA VAL A 15 -2.47 22.70 -17.05
C VAL A 15 -2.93 21.26 -17.29
N ASP A 16 -2.70 20.73 -18.49
CA ASP A 16 -2.84 19.29 -18.72
C ASP A 16 -1.75 18.56 -17.91
N LEU A 17 -2.17 17.91 -16.82
CA LEU A 17 -1.27 17.29 -15.86
C LEU A 17 -0.47 16.17 -16.50
N LEU A 18 -1.12 15.32 -17.30
CA LEU A 18 -0.48 14.17 -17.95
C LEU A 18 0.59 14.65 -18.95
N LYS A 19 0.26 15.62 -19.80
CA LYS A 19 1.21 16.23 -20.74
C LYS A 19 2.38 16.89 -20.02
N THR A 20 2.10 17.65 -18.97
CA THR A 20 3.14 18.37 -18.23
C THR A 20 4.09 17.41 -17.50
N PHE A 21 3.55 16.34 -16.90
CA PHE A 21 4.38 15.26 -16.36
C PHE A 21 5.19 14.58 -17.45
N GLY A 22 4.57 14.27 -18.59
CA GLY A 22 5.24 13.70 -19.77
C GLY A 22 6.37 14.54 -20.34
N ALA A 23 6.33 15.86 -20.18
CA ALA A 23 7.38 16.79 -20.60
C ALA A 23 8.59 16.83 -19.65
N SER A 24 8.50 16.27 -18.44
CA SER A 24 9.60 16.24 -17.46
C SER A 24 10.50 15.01 -17.58
N ASP A 25 11.72 15.07 -17.03
CA ASP A 25 12.57 13.88 -16.92
C ASP A 25 12.07 12.94 -15.83
N ILE A 26 11.58 13.51 -14.73
CA ILE A 26 11.08 12.79 -13.57
C ILE A 26 9.75 13.43 -13.11
N PRO A 27 8.59 12.84 -13.45
CA PRO A 27 7.32 13.26 -12.87
C PRO A 27 7.36 13.09 -11.34
N GLU A 28 6.82 14.06 -10.58
CA GLU A 28 6.78 13.99 -9.12
C GLU A 28 5.36 14.24 -8.58
N THR A 29 4.86 13.31 -7.76
CA THR A 29 3.64 13.52 -6.95
C THR A 29 3.99 13.92 -5.50
N GLU A 30 3.01 14.08 -4.61
CA GLU A 30 3.24 14.31 -3.18
C GLU A 30 2.24 13.58 -2.29
N THR A 31 2.64 13.20 -1.07
CA THR A 31 1.70 12.70 -0.06
C THR A 31 1.14 13.80 0.83
N LEU A 32 1.27 15.08 0.46
CA LEU A 32 0.70 16.18 1.22
C LEU A 32 -0.80 15.98 1.38
N PHE A 33 -1.30 16.15 2.60
CA PHE A 33 -2.67 15.76 2.97
C PHE A 33 -2.98 14.29 2.63
N ALA A 34 -2.00 13.40 2.74
CA ALA A 34 -2.19 11.97 2.56
C ALA A 34 -2.88 11.58 1.23
N GLY A 35 -2.60 12.33 0.16
CA GLY A 35 -3.27 12.35 -1.16
C GLY A 35 -3.97 11.07 -1.61
N SER A 36 -5.03 11.18 -2.41
CA SER A 36 -5.78 10.00 -2.87
C SER A 36 -4.95 9.09 -3.76
N LEU A 37 -5.28 7.80 -3.79
CA LEU A 37 -4.67 6.85 -4.74
C LEU A 37 -4.76 7.35 -6.18
N ASP A 38 -5.91 7.90 -6.54
CA ASP A 38 -6.19 8.45 -7.86
C ASP A 38 -5.34 9.69 -8.19
N PHE A 39 -5.05 10.55 -7.20
CA PHE A 39 -4.13 11.68 -7.39
C PHE A 39 -2.72 11.19 -7.75
N PHE A 40 -2.23 10.16 -7.04
CA PHE A 40 -0.92 9.55 -7.34
C PHE A 40 -0.94 8.88 -8.72
N LYS A 41 -2.06 8.27 -9.10
CA LYS A 41 -2.25 7.62 -10.40
C LYS A 41 -2.10 8.58 -11.57
N ILE A 42 -2.34 9.88 -11.42
CA ILE A 42 -2.09 10.85 -12.50
C ILE A 42 -0.60 10.86 -12.88
N ALA A 43 0.29 10.96 -11.89
CA ALA A 43 1.75 10.93 -12.14
C ALA A 43 2.21 9.55 -12.62
N GLY A 44 1.71 8.47 -12.03
CA GLY A 44 2.03 7.10 -12.47
C GLY A 44 1.55 6.79 -13.88
N SER A 45 0.35 7.25 -14.26
CA SER A 45 -0.19 7.11 -15.62
C SER A 45 0.66 7.86 -16.63
N ALA A 46 1.12 9.08 -16.30
CA ALA A 46 2.07 9.80 -17.14
C ALA A 46 3.41 9.05 -17.24
N GLY A 47 3.89 8.46 -16.16
CA GLY A 47 5.10 7.64 -16.19
C GLY A 47 4.99 6.46 -17.15
N ILE A 48 3.87 5.74 -17.09
CA ILE A 48 3.59 4.61 -17.99
C ILE A 48 3.44 5.08 -19.45
N ALA A 49 2.62 6.11 -19.67
CA ALA A 49 2.24 6.55 -21.02
C ALA A 49 3.36 7.29 -21.76
N TYR A 50 4.25 7.97 -21.04
CA TYR A 50 5.42 8.66 -21.59
C TYR A 50 6.74 7.93 -21.31
N GLU A 51 6.67 6.65 -20.93
CA GLU A 51 7.81 5.74 -20.74
C GLU A 51 8.91 6.33 -19.83
N LYS A 52 8.50 6.97 -18.73
CA LYS A 52 9.41 7.54 -17.75
C LYS A 52 9.97 6.42 -16.87
N PRO A 53 11.29 6.22 -16.82
CA PRO A 53 11.89 5.17 -15.99
C PRO A 53 11.66 5.43 -14.50
N ILE A 54 11.60 6.70 -14.11
CA ILE A 54 11.43 7.13 -12.72
C ILE A 54 10.21 8.03 -12.62
N VAL A 55 9.31 7.68 -11.70
CA VAL A 55 8.20 8.49 -11.25
C VAL A 55 8.33 8.63 -9.74
N SER A 56 8.49 9.86 -9.28
CA SER A 56 8.86 10.17 -7.90
C SER A 56 7.68 10.67 -7.06
N SER A 57 7.85 10.68 -5.74
CA SER A 57 6.94 11.35 -4.81
C SER A 57 7.66 11.99 -3.64
N GLU A 58 7.33 13.25 -3.35
CA GLU A 58 7.59 13.87 -2.06
C GLU A 58 6.70 13.21 -0.99
N THR A 59 7.31 12.51 -0.04
CA THR A 59 6.60 11.54 0.80
C THR A 59 6.77 11.80 2.30
N PHE A 60 5.73 11.47 3.08
CA PHE A 60 5.58 11.64 4.54
C PHE A 60 5.30 13.06 5.04
N SER A 61 4.95 13.97 4.11
CA SER A 61 4.47 15.30 4.44
C SER A 61 2.99 15.28 4.81
N TRP A 62 2.64 15.39 6.10
CA TRP A 62 1.24 15.51 6.54
C TRP A 62 1.05 16.72 7.44
N MET A 63 0.07 17.54 7.08
CA MET A 63 -0.20 18.77 7.81
C MET A 63 -0.75 18.51 9.22
N LYS A 64 -0.13 19.15 10.20
CA LYS A 64 -0.30 19.03 11.66
C LYS A 64 -0.11 17.62 12.23
N LYS A 65 0.75 16.80 11.60
CA LYS A 65 1.06 15.43 12.04
C LYS A 65 2.52 15.21 12.40
N ASP A 66 3.33 16.27 12.49
CA ASP A 66 4.70 16.16 12.97
C ASP A 66 4.76 15.41 14.32
N LEU A 67 5.73 14.49 14.44
CA LEU A 67 5.93 13.56 15.57
C LEU A 67 4.83 12.53 15.78
N MET A 68 3.89 12.38 14.84
CA MET A 68 2.78 11.40 14.89
C MET A 68 2.95 10.26 13.87
N THR A 69 4.04 10.23 13.11
CA THR A 69 4.29 9.16 12.12
C THR A 69 4.79 7.90 12.83
N ASN A 70 4.33 6.73 12.39
CA ASN A 70 4.80 5.43 12.86
C ASN A 70 5.07 4.50 11.66
N PRO A 71 5.76 3.36 11.84
CA PRO A 71 6.17 2.52 10.72
C PRO A 71 5.02 1.95 9.88
N ILE A 72 3.85 1.66 10.47
CA ILE A 72 2.70 1.19 9.69
C ILE A 72 2.15 2.30 8.77
N LYS A 73 2.09 3.56 9.21
CA LYS A 73 1.73 4.67 8.31
C LYS A 73 2.72 4.83 7.17
N TRP A 74 4.00 4.70 7.47
CA TRP A 74 5.06 4.75 6.46
C TRP A 74 4.82 3.66 5.42
N LYS A 75 4.67 2.40 5.85
CA LYS A 75 4.35 1.27 4.98
C LYS A 75 3.11 1.56 4.12
N VAL A 76 1.98 1.92 4.73
CA VAL A 76 0.72 2.18 3.99
C VAL A 76 0.86 3.30 2.98
N ALA A 77 1.58 4.38 3.31
CA ALA A 77 1.83 5.47 2.38
C ALA A 77 2.71 5.03 1.19
N CYS A 78 3.77 4.24 1.44
CA CYS A 78 4.59 3.65 0.39
C CYS A 78 3.77 2.74 -0.52
N ASP A 79 2.96 1.85 0.05
CA ASP A 79 2.19 0.87 -0.71
C ASP A 79 1.21 1.55 -1.66
N ARG A 80 0.55 2.62 -1.18
CA ARG A 80 -0.36 3.45 -1.99
C ARG A 80 0.36 4.10 -3.16
N LEU A 81 1.58 4.61 -2.96
CA LEU A 81 2.38 5.18 -4.04
C LEU A 81 2.76 4.13 -5.09
N ILE A 82 3.22 2.95 -4.64
CA ILE A 82 3.69 1.88 -5.54
C ILE A 82 2.55 1.35 -6.41
N VAL A 83 1.38 1.04 -5.84
CA VAL A 83 0.23 0.59 -6.67
C VAL A 83 -0.29 1.67 -7.61
N SER A 84 -0.01 2.95 -7.32
CA SER A 84 -0.34 4.06 -8.21
C SER A 84 0.68 4.29 -9.33
N GLY A 85 1.74 3.49 -9.41
CA GLY A 85 2.77 3.59 -10.47
C GLY A 85 3.94 4.51 -10.12
N ILE A 86 4.05 4.97 -8.87
CA ILE A 86 5.21 5.68 -8.37
C ILE A 86 6.29 4.67 -8.02
N ASN A 87 7.54 4.88 -8.44
CA ASN A 87 8.63 3.93 -8.21
C ASN A 87 9.88 4.57 -7.58
N GLN A 88 9.81 5.84 -7.17
CA GLN A 88 10.83 6.52 -6.36
C GLN A 88 10.18 7.34 -5.25
N ILE A 89 10.51 7.03 -4.01
CA ILE A 89 9.97 7.66 -2.81
C ILE A 89 11.06 8.59 -2.25
N VAL A 90 10.74 9.88 -2.18
CA VAL A 90 11.66 10.93 -1.72
C VAL A 90 11.11 11.53 -0.44
N TYR A 91 11.87 11.43 0.65
CA TYR A 91 11.32 11.76 1.96
C TYR A 91 11.29 13.27 2.22
N HIS A 92 10.16 13.76 2.73
CA HIS A 92 9.96 15.09 3.30
C HIS A 92 9.90 14.99 4.84
N GLY A 93 11.01 15.11 5.55
CA GLY A 93 12.37 15.16 5.05
C GLY A 93 13.37 15.19 6.21
N TRP A 94 14.65 15.15 5.87
CA TRP A 94 15.73 15.32 6.83
C TRP A 94 16.23 16.76 6.74
N SER A 95 15.96 17.52 7.78
CA SER A 95 16.43 18.90 7.87
C SER A 95 17.87 19.05 8.37
N TYR A 96 18.55 20.10 7.90
CA TYR A 96 19.84 20.51 8.45
C TYR A 96 19.74 20.79 9.95
N GLN A 97 20.71 20.29 10.72
CA GLN A 97 20.73 20.36 12.17
C GLN A 97 21.78 21.39 12.62
N PRO A 98 21.40 22.66 12.89
CA PRO A 98 22.36 23.72 13.19
C PRO A 98 23.04 23.57 14.57
N ASN A 99 22.46 22.79 15.49
CA ASN A 99 23.01 22.52 16.83
C ASN A 99 22.67 21.08 17.26
N PRO A 100 23.37 20.06 16.72
CA PRO A 100 23.00 18.66 16.90
C PRO A 100 23.07 18.19 18.37
N ASP A 101 23.94 18.79 19.18
CA ASP A 101 24.12 18.40 20.59
C ASP A 101 23.11 19.03 21.55
N LYS A 102 22.33 20.03 21.09
CA LYS A 102 21.40 20.76 21.95
C LYS A 102 20.13 19.95 22.14
N TYR A 103 19.85 19.47 23.35
CA TYR A 103 18.55 18.89 23.69
C TYR A 103 17.43 19.94 23.74
N PRO A 104 16.19 19.64 23.28
CA PRO A 104 15.73 18.40 22.63
C PRO A 104 16.05 18.28 21.14
N GLY A 105 16.75 19.26 20.56
CA GLY A 105 17.16 19.28 19.15
C GLY A 105 16.40 20.34 18.36
N HIS A 106 16.84 20.54 17.11
CA HIS A 106 16.04 21.21 16.10
C HIS A 106 15.16 20.15 15.40
N TYR A 107 13.85 20.36 15.46
CA TYR A 107 12.89 19.60 14.65
C TYR A 107 12.37 20.57 13.60
N SER A 108 12.70 20.32 12.33
CA SER A 108 12.08 21.10 11.27
C SER A 108 10.58 20.90 11.25
N TRP A 109 9.88 21.88 10.68
CA TRP A 109 8.43 21.87 10.56
C TRP A 109 7.66 21.93 11.90
N ARG A 110 8.40 21.98 13.03
CA ARG A 110 7.89 22.29 14.37
C ARG A 110 7.01 23.53 14.33
N GLY A 111 5.75 23.40 14.75
CA GLY A 111 4.81 24.52 14.83
C GLY A 111 4.15 24.91 13.51
N HIS A 112 4.78 24.66 12.35
CA HIS A 112 4.20 24.83 11.02
C HIS A 112 3.34 23.63 10.59
N GLY A 113 3.66 22.43 11.08
CA GLY A 113 2.77 21.28 11.11
C GLY A 113 3.10 20.14 10.16
N PHE A 114 4.03 20.26 9.22
CA PHE A 114 4.28 19.18 8.25
C PHE A 114 5.16 18.07 8.87
N SER A 115 4.70 16.83 8.89
CA SER A 115 5.53 15.67 9.29
C SER A 115 6.56 15.30 8.21
N GLU A 116 7.53 14.43 8.46
CA GLU A 116 8.12 14.03 9.75
C GLU A 116 9.57 14.55 9.79
N ASP A 117 10.12 14.81 10.97
CA ASP A 117 11.57 15.05 11.09
C ASP A 117 12.29 13.70 11.03
N LEU A 118 12.71 13.30 9.83
CA LEU A 118 13.36 12.01 9.55
C LEU A 118 14.86 12.09 9.85
N SER A 119 15.17 12.47 11.08
CA SER A 119 16.53 12.71 11.58
C SER A 119 16.90 11.72 12.70
N PRO A 120 18.19 11.67 13.12
CA PRO A 120 18.62 10.88 14.28
C PRO A 120 17.89 11.19 15.60
N HIS A 121 17.15 12.30 15.68
CA HIS A 121 16.30 12.61 16.84
C HIS A 121 15.05 11.74 16.95
N SER A 122 14.63 11.10 15.84
CA SER A 122 13.50 10.20 15.82
C SER A 122 13.75 8.95 16.69
N LEU A 123 12.75 8.56 17.49
CA LEU A 123 12.80 7.30 18.25
C LEU A 123 12.86 6.07 17.34
N TYR A 124 12.52 6.24 16.06
CA TYR A 124 12.54 5.17 15.08
C TYR A 124 13.83 5.12 14.24
N TRP A 125 14.80 6.01 14.48
CA TRP A 125 16.03 6.11 13.67
C TRP A 125 16.73 4.76 13.46
N LYS A 126 16.86 3.97 14.53
CA LYS A 126 17.47 2.63 14.46
C LYS A 126 16.72 1.61 13.58
N TYR A 127 15.44 1.86 13.30
CA TYR A 127 14.61 1.01 12.44
C TYR A 127 14.53 1.51 11.00
N TYR A 128 15.03 2.72 10.70
CA TYR A 128 15.01 3.27 9.35
C TYR A 128 15.74 2.39 8.34
N PRO A 129 16.87 1.71 8.65
CA PRO A 129 17.47 0.74 7.73
C PRO A 129 16.51 -0.39 7.31
N ILE A 130 15.68 -0.90 8.23
CA ILE A 130 14.70 -1.97 7.93
C ILE A 130 13.59 -1.42 7.03
N LEU A 131 13.05 -0.25 7.36
CA LEU A 131 12.00 0.42 6.57
C LEU A 131 12.50 0.81 5.17
N ASN A 132 13.73 1.31 5.09
CA ASN A 132 14.38 1.63 3.82
C ASN A 132 14.67 0.37 3.01
N GLY A 133 14.98 -0.76 3.65
CA GLY A 133 15.12 -2.06 2.97
C GLY A 133 13.82 -2.46 2.27
N TYR A 134 12.69 -2.35 2.96
CA TYR A 134 11.35 -2.57 2.39
C TYR A 134 11.09 -1.67 1.17
N VAL A 135 11.30 -0.35 1.34
CA VAL A 135 11.08 0.62 0.25
C VAL A 135 12.04 0.38 -0.92
N SER A 136 13.31 0.12 -0.65
CA SER A 136 14.33 -0.04 -1.69
C SER A 136 14.10 -1.29 -2.53
N ARG A 137 13.63 -2.40 -1.93
CA ARG A 137 13.27 -3.61 -2.70
C ARG A 137 12.10 -3.35 -3.65
N LEU A 138 11.08 -2.63 -3.21
CA LEU A 138 9.97 -2.22 -4.07
C LEU A 138 10.46 -1.31 -5.21
N GLN A 139 11.19 -0.25 -4.90
CA GLN A 139 11.73 0.66 -5.92
C GLN A 139 12.62 -0.07 -6.92
N TYR A 140 13.50 -0.96 -6.45
CA TYR A 140 14.39 -1.73 -7.31
C TYR A 140 13.60 -2.52 -8.36
N ILE A 141 12.55 -3.22 -7.95
CA ILE A 141 11.72 -4.02 -8.86
C ILE A 141 10.91 -3.11 -9.79
N PHE A 142 10.20 -2.12 -9.22
CA PHE A 142 9.26 -1.29 -9.98
C PHE A 142 9.90 -0.24 -10.91
N GLN A 143 11.22 -0.09 -10.88
CA GLN A 143 12.01 0.75 -11.81
C GLN A 143 12.52 -0.02 -13.04
N GLN A 144 12.38 -1.35 -13.08
CA GLN A 144 12.97 -2.19 -14.13
C GLN A 144 11.97 -2.71 -15.16
N GLY A 145 10.68 -2.65 -14.86
CA GLY A 145 9.64 -3.32 -15.63
C GLY A 145 8.69 -2.40 -16.38
N GLU A 146 7.93 -3.04 -17.26
CA GLU A 146 6.81 -2.47 -17.98
C GLU A 146 5.52 -2.73 -17.19
N THR A 147 4.75 -1.68 -16.89
CA THR A 147 3.47 -1.84 -16.19
C THR A 147 2.40 -2.32 -17.15
N VAL A 148 1.70 -3.39 -16.76
CA VAL A 148 0.56 -3.95 -17.48
C VAL A 148 -0.71 -3.25 -17.02
N ALA A 149 -1.43 -2.65 -17.97
CA ALA A 149 -2.70 -1.99 -17.75
C ALA A 149 -3.62 -2.27 -18.93
N ASN A 150 -4.88 -2.59 -18.69
CA ASN A 150 -5.84 -2.96 -19.73
C ASN A 150 -7.06 -2.04 -19.83
N VAL A 151 -7.15 -1.01 -18.98
CA VAL A 151 -8.24 -0.04 -18.97
C VAL A 151 -7.71 1.38 -18.95
N GLY A 152 -8.22 2.23 -19.85
CA GLY A 152 -7.92 3.65 -19.88
C GLY A 152 -9.10 4.49 -19.40
N ILE A 153 -8.87 5.44 -18.50
CA ILE A 153 -9.88 6.43 -18.09
C ILE A 153 -9.49 7.78 -18.69
N PHE A 154 -10.41 8.41 -19.42
CA PHE A 154 -10.18 9.73 -19.99
C PHE A 154 -10.27 10.83 -18.92
N TYR A 155 -9.19 11.59 -18.78
CA TYR A 155 -9.01 12.70 -17.87
C TYR A 155 -8.78 14.00 -18.66
N ASP A 156 -9.84 14.81 -18.77
CA ASP A 156 -9.84 16.07 -19.54
C ASP A 156 -9.66 17.32 -18.67
N LYS A 157 -9.42 17.15 -17.37
CA LYS A 157 -9.36 18.27 -16.43
C LYS A 157 -7.95 18.85 -16.37
N TRP A 158 -7.89 20.18 -16.29
CA TRP A 158 -6.63 20.92 -16.27
C TRP A 158 -6.10 21.10 -14.84
N ASN A 159 -6.71 20.49 -13.83
CA ASN A 159 -6.21 20.54 -12.47
C ASN A 159 -6.83 19.42 -11.62
N TYR A 160 -6.10 18.98 -10.60
CA TYR A 160 -6.60 18.06 -9.58
C TYR A 160 -6.96 18.85 -8.32
N THR A 161 -8.09 18.52 -7.69
CA THR A 161 -8.46 19.15 -6.42
C THR A 161 -8.05 18.27 -5.24
N TYR A 162 -7.27 18.83 -4.32
CA TYR A 162 -6.80 18.15 -3.10
C TYR A 162 -7.88 17.92 -2.03
N LYS A 163 -9.16 18.09 -2.36
CA LYS A 163 -10.21 17.88 -1.37
C LYS A 163 -10.30 16.36 -1.14
N HIS A 164 -10.27 15.98 0.13
CA HIS A 164 -10.60 14.62 0.54
C HIS A 164 -12.07 14.33 0.19
N LEU A 165 -12.29 13.73 -0.96
CA LEU A 165 -13.62 13.51 -1.53
C LEU A 165 -14.11 12.07 -1.28
N ALA A 166 -13.18 11.12 -1.11
CA ALA A 166 -13.41 9.75 -0.70
C ALA A 166 -12.87 9.48 0.73
N ASN A 167 -13.44 8.48 1.40
CA ASN A 167 -12.97 8.00 2.71
C ASN A 167 -11.91 6.93 2.49
N GLU A 168 -10.66 7.36 2.24
CA GLU A 168 -9.50 6.48 2.08
C GLU A 168 -8.66 6.39 3.36
N GLU A 169 -7.75 5.43 3.42
CA GLU A 169 -6.78 5.36 4.51
C GLU A 169 -5.87 6.59 4.52
N LEU A 170 -5.34 6.88 5.71
CA LEU A 170 -4.59 8.12 5.93
C LEU A 170 -5.45 9.37 5.71
N GLU A 171 -6.78 9.33 5.77
CA GLU A 171 -7.66 10.52 5.79
C GLU A 171 -7.10 11.61 6.73
N ASP A 172 -6.85 12.81 6.21
CA ASP A 172 -6.17 13.93 6.91
C ASP A 172 -4.80 13.56 7.55
N GLY A 173 -4.07 12.58 7.02
CA GLY A 173 -2.85 12.01 7.62
C GLY A 173 -3.11 11.12 8.84
N THR A 174 -4.32 10.53 8.96
CA THR A 174 -4.67 9.61 10.05
C THR A 174 -4.97 8.18 9.60
N LEU A 175 -4.35 7.20 10.24
CA LEU A 175 -4.57 5.78 9.94
C LEU A 175 -5.60 5.17 10.90
N PRO A 176 -6.79 4.75 10.43
CA PRO A 176 -7.78 4.10 11.26
C PRO A 176 -7.21 2.88 12.03
N GLY A 177 -7.62 2.70 13.28
CA GLY A 177 -7.13 1.62 14.14
C GLY A 177 -5.77 1.88 14.83
N PHE A 178 -4.92 2.72 14.23
CA PHE A 178 -3.58 3.06 14.73
C PHE A 178 -3.50 4.47 15.33
N ASP A 179 -4.31 5.40 14.80
CA ASP A 179 -4.37 6.78 15.28
C ASP A 179 -5.60 7.12 16.11
N VAL A 180 -5.51 8.25 16.81
CA VAL A 180 -6.69 8.96 17.29
C VAL A 180 -7.20 9.88 16.19
N LYS A 181 -8.41 9.60 15.69
CA LYS A 181 -9.14 10.58 14.87
C LYS A 181 -9.46 11.82 15.74
N ARG A 182 -9.23 13.01 15.19
CA ARG A 182 -9.54 14.26 15.89
C ARG A 182 -11.05 14.45 15.92
N VAL A 183 -11.63 14.54 17.12
CA VAL A 183 -13.09 14.68 17.29
C VAL A 183 -13.59 16.12 17.08
N SER A 184 -12.74 17.17 17.13
CA SER A 184 -13.18 18.55 16.84
C SER A 184 -12.05 19.59 16.61
N GLY A 185 -12.39 20.64 15.85
CA GLY A 185 -11.71 21.96 15.81
C GLY A 185 -11.09 22.36 14.46
N PRO A 186 -11.23 23.64 14.02
CA PRO A 186 -11.23 24.03 12.61
C PRO A 186 -9.84 23.99 11.95
N ILE A 187 -9.70 23.20 10.90
CA ILE A 187 -9.16 23.75 9.65
C ILE A 187 -10.39 24.08 8.81
N SER A 188 -11.00 25.22 9.13
CA SER A 188 -12.28 25.69 8.58
C SER A 188 -12.17 26.33 7.20
N TRP A 189 -11.04 26.19 6.50
CA TRP A 189 -10.99 26.63 5.10
C TRP A 189 -11.75 25.65 4.18
N PHE A 190 -11.82 24.38 4.57
CA PHE A 190 -12.37 23.29 3.74
C PHE A 190 -13.78 22.84 4.12
N LYS A 191 -14.39 23.37 5.19
CA LYS A 191 -15.77 22.98 5.53
C LYS A 191 -16.78 23.67 4.61
N ARG A 192 -17.33 22.85 3.71
CA ARG A 192 -18.62 23.02 3.03
C ARG A 192 -18.77 24.32 2.23
N ARG A 193 -17.89 24.51 1.24
CA ARG A 193 -18.40 25.06 -0.03
C ARG A 193 -19.20 23.93 -0.70
N SER A 194 -20.29 24.25 -1.40
CA SER A 194 -20.90 23.28 -2.33
C SER A 194 -19.77 22.65 -3.15
N ARG A 195 -19.77 21.32 -3.26
CA ARG A 195 -18.79 20.63 -4.11
C ARG A 195 -18.92 21.23 -5.50
N SER A 196 -17.81 21.78 -6.02
CA SER A 196 -17.79 22.26 -7.39
C SER A 196 -18.03 21.08 -8.34
N GLU A 197 -18.43 21.34 -9.59
CA GLU A 197 -18.55 20.27 -10.58
C GLU A 197 -17.23 19.51 -10.76
N LEU A 198 -16.08 20.19 -10.65
CA LEU A 198 -14.76 19.55 -10.65
C LEU A 198 -14.56 18.60 -9.45
N ASP A 199 -15.01 18.98 -8.26
CA ASP A 199 -14.93 18.11 -7.09
C ASP A 199 -15.83 16.88 -7.22
N LYS A 200 -17.02 17.02 -7.82
CA LYS A 200 -17.91 15.88 -8.06
C LYS A 200 -17.30 14.93 -9.09
N HIS A 201 -16.77 15.49 -10.18
CA HIS A 201 -16.09 14.72 -11.22
C HIS A 201 -14.88 13.95 -10.65
N ASN A 202 -14.00 14.59 -9.88
CA ASN A 202 -12.87 13.92 -9.24
C ASN A 202 -13.31 12.83 -8.28
N ALA A 203 -14.40 13.02 -7.53
CA ALA A 203 -14.95 12.00 -6.64
C ALA A 203 -15.45 10.77 -7.43
N LEU A 204 -16.13 10.99 -8.55
CA LEU A 204 -16.60 9.93 -9.43
C LEU A 204 -15.42 9.18 -10.08
N GLN A 205 -14.37 9.89 -10.50
CA GLN A 205 -13.15 9.27 -11.00
C GLN A 205 -12.45 8.41 -9.95
N GLN A 206 -12.31 8.92 -8.72
CA GLN A 206 -11.74 8.18 -7.60
C GLN A 206 -12.51 6.89 -7.33
N GLU A 207 -13.84 6.98 -7.22
CA GLU A 207 -14.72 5.83 -6.99
C GLU A 207 -14.61 4.80 -8.12
N LEU A 208 -14.62 5.27 -9.38
CA LEU A 208 -14.47 4.42 -10.56
C LEU A 208 -13.13 3.67 -10.57
N GLY A 209 -12.03 4.39 -10.34
CA GLY A 209 -10.70 3.81 -10.28
C GLY A 209 -10.57 2.78 -9.16
N HIS A 210 -11.13 3.07 -7.99
CA HIS A 210 -11.19 2.14 -6.87
C HIS A 210 -11.93 0.86 -7.25
N GLN A 211 -13.16 0.96 -7.76
CA GLN A 211 -13.96 -0.19 -8.16
C GLN A 211 -13.29 -1.05 -9.24
N LEU A 212 -12.57 -0.43 -10.20
CA LEU A 212 -11.83 -1.17 -11.21
C LEU A 212 -10.71 -2.01 -10.58
N MET A 213 -9.91 -1.43 -9.69
CA MET A 213 -8.82 -2.13 -9.01
C MET A 213 -9.33 -3.24 -8.09
N GLU A 214 -10.42 -3.02 -7.35
CA GLU A 214 -11.07 -4.06 -6.54
C GLU A 214 -11.57 -5.23 -7.38
N MET A 215 -11.92 -4.98 -8.64
CA MET A 215 -12.35 -5.99 -9.61
C MET A 215 -11.21 -6.56 -10.45
N GLY A 216 -9.97 -6.18 -10.15
CA GLY A 216 -8.78 -6.72 -10.80
C GLY A 216 -8.47 -6.11 -12.16
N TYR A 217 -8.97 -4.91 -12.47
CA TYR A 217 -8.58 -4.15 -13.66
C TYR A 217 -7.62 -3.02 -13.26
N TYR A 218 -6.39 -3.06 -13.78
CA TYR A 218 -5.44 -1.98 -13.58
C TYR A 218 -5.69 -0.91 -14.63
N TYR A 219 -5.90 0.33 -14.17
CA TYR A 219 -6.21 1.46 -15.02
C TYR A 219 -5.09 2.50 -15.07
N ILE A 220 -5.04 3.22 -16.20
CA ILE A 220 -4.28 4.45 -16.38
C ILE A 220 -5.20 5.60 -16.81
N HIS A 221 -4.81 6.83 -16.46
CA HIS A 221 -5.43 8.06 -16.95
C HIS A 221 -4.88 8.45 -18.31
N LEU A 222 -5.76 8.97 -19.16
CA LEU A 222 -5.47 9.36 -20.55
C LEU A 222 -5.93 10.78 -20.83
N ASN A 223 -5.16 11.56 -21.59
CA ASN A 223 -5.62 12.84 -22.15
C ASN A 223 -5.82 12.71 -23.67
N ALA A 224 -6.21 13.82 -24.31
CA ALA A 224 -6.43 13.86 -25.75
C ALA A 224 -5.16 13.51 -26.53
N GLU A 225 -4.00 14.09 -26.15
CA GLU A 225 -2.71 13.83 -26.81
C GLU A 225 -2.32 12.35 -26.77
N LEU A 226 -2.51 11.68 -25.62
CA LEU A 226 -2.19 10.27 -25.50
C LEU A 226 -3.02 9.44 -26.47
N LEU A 227 -4.31 9.75 -26.60
CA LEU A 227 -5.18 9.07 -27.54
C LEU A 227 -4.87 9.43 -28.99
N THR A 228 -4.49 10.67 -29.31
CA THR A 228 -4.34 11.11 -30.71
C THR A 228 -2.93 10.95 -31.26
N GLU A 229 -1.91 11.24 -30.47
CA GLU A 229 -0.52 11.38 -30.92
C GLU A 229 0.41 10.28 -30.38
N LYS A 230 0.06 9.64 -29.26
CA LYS A 230 0.91 8.63 -28.61
C LYS A 230 0.38 7.20 -28.64
N SER A 231 -0.88 7.00 -29.05
CA SER A 231 -1.46 5.66 -29.11
C SER A 231 -1.29 5.00 -30.47
N GLU A 232 -0.99 3.71 -30.44
CA GLU A 232 -0.88 2.83 -31.62
C GLU A 232 -1.79 1.61 -31.46
N ILE A 233 -2.35 1.11 -32.57
CA ILE A 233 -3.10 -0.14 -32.57
C ILE A 233 -2.15 -1.29 -32.84
N VAL A 234 -2.04 -2.22 -31.89
CA VAL A 234 -1.22 -3.43 -32.01
C VAL A 234 -2.12 -4.64 -31.84
N GLY A 235 -2.41 -5.33 -32.95
CA GLY A 235 -3.37 -6.44 -32.94
C GLY A 235 -4.77 -5.95 -32.54
N ASN A 236 -5.28 -6.47 -31.42
CA ASN A 236 -6.58 -6.10 -30.86
C ASN A 236 -6.47 -5.19 -29.62
N LYS A 237 -5.33 -4.49 -29.45
CA LYS A 237 -5.03 -3.65 -28.30
C LYS A 237 -4.73 -2.23 -28.75
N LEU A 238 -5.11 -1.25 -27.92
CA LEU A 238 -4.63 0.12 -28.03
C LEU A 238 -3.44 0.30 -27.09
N LYS A 239 -2.25 0.44 -27.66
CA LYS A 239 -1.01 0.55 -26.91
C LYS A 239 -0.61 2.02 -26.69
N ILE A 240 -0.26 2.36 -25.46
CA ILE A 240 0.23 3.69 -25.05
C ILE A 240 1.36 3.48 -24.04
N GLY A 241 2.59 3.79 -24.44
CA GLY A 241 3.78 3.39 -23.68
C GLY A 241 3.76 1.86 -23.46
N SER A 242 3.83 1.44 -22.19
CA SER A 242 3.74 0.01 -21.84
C SER A 242 2.30 -0.51 -21.61
N ALA A 243 1.29 0.36 -21.60
CA ALA A 243 -0.10 -0.05 -21.37
C ALA A 243 -0.71 -0.66 -22.64
N GLU A 244 -1.48 -1.75 -22.49
CA GLU A 244 -2.13 -2.49 -23.58
C GLU A 244 -3.64 -2.56 -23.34
N LEU A 245 -4.36 -1.53 -23.80
CA LEU A 245 -5.74 -1.27 -23.39
C LEU A 245 -6.76 -2.07 -24.22
N ASP A 246 -7.72 -2.67 -23.51
CA ASP A 246 -8.91 -3.34 -24.05
C ASP A 246 -10.14 -2.41 -24.05
N ALA A 247 -10.17 -1.41 -23.16
CA ALA A 247 -11.28 -0.49 -23.02
C ALA A 247 -10.85 0.93 -22.68
N LEU A 248 -11.63 1.89 -23.20
CA LEU A 248 -11.56 3.32 -22.91
C LEU A 248 -12.85 3.75 -22.23
N ILE A 249 -12.72 4.42 -21.09
CA ILE A 249 -13.84 4.88 -20.27
C ILE A 249 -13.88 6.41 -20.25
N PHE A 250 -15.05 6.95 -20.55
CA PHE A 250 -15.33 8.37 -20.57
C PHE A 250 -16.44 8.67 -19.56
N ILE A 251 -16.08 9.21 -18.40
CA ILE A 251 -17.05 9.52 -17.34
C ILE A 251 -17.51 10.97 -17.40
N GLU A 252 -18.83 11.17 -17.45
CA GLU A 252 -19.44 12.49 -17.45
C GLU A 252 -18.84 13.46 -18.49
N GLN A 253 -18.58 12.97 -19.71
CA GLN A 253 -17.96 13.77 -20.76
C GLN A 253 -19.01 14.49 -21.62
N SER A 254 -19.30 15.75 -21.29
CA SER A 254 -20.22 16.60 -22.09
C SER A 254 -19.58 17.14 -23.38
N SER A 255 -18.25 17.13 -23.44
CA SER A 255 -17.44 17.56 -24.57
C SER A 255 -16.22 16.65 -24.72
N ILE A 256 -15.66 16.59 -25.92
CA ILE A 256 -14.46 15.81 -26.23
C ILE A 256 -13.69 16.45 -27.38
N ASN A 257 -12.37 16.29 -27.46
CA ASN A 257 -11.59 16.80 -28.59
C ASN A 257 -12.08 16.14 -29.90
N TYR A 258 -12.24 16.95 -30.95
CA TYR A 258 -12.68 16.46 -32.25
C TYR A 258 -11.69 15.41 -32.80
N GLU A 259 -10.40 15.66 -32.60
CA GLU A 259 -9.30 14.78 -33.01
C GLU A 259 -9.37 13.41 -32.34
N VAL A 260 -9.83 13.35 -31.09
CA VAL A 260 -10.07 12.08 -30.37
C VAL A 260 -11.22 11.32 -31.01
N ILE A 261 -12.33 12.01 -31.33
CA ILE A 261 -13.49 11.40 -31.98
C ILE A 261 -13.15 10.82 -33.35
N GLN A 262 -12.24 11.46 -34.10
CA GLN A 262 -11.81 10.93 -35.40
C GLN A 262 -11.11 9.57 -35.30
N ARG A 263 -10.57 9.20 -34.14
CA ARG A 263 -9.91 7.90 -33.93
C ARG A 263 -10.86 6.78 -33.53
N PHE A 264 -12.12 7.08 -33.20
CA PHE A 264 -13.03 6.08 -32.63
C PHE A 264 -13.27 4.91 -33.59
N ASP A 265 -13.43 5.15 -34.89
CA ASP A 265 -13.60 4.06 -35.87
C ASP A 265 -12.42 3.10 -35.86
N GLU A 266 -11.21 3.64 -35.87
CA GLU A 266 -9.96 2.87 -35.85
C GLU A 266 -9.90 1.97 -34.60
N ILE A 267 -10.17 2.58 -33.44
CA ILE A 267 -10.15 1.93 -32.12
C ILE A 267 -11.22 0.82 -32.02
N ILE A 268 -12.45 1.11 -32.44
CA ILE A 268 -13.58 0.17 -32.41
C ILE A 268 -13.32 -1.00 -33.38
N ASN A 269 -12.83 -0.73 -34.59
CA ASN A 269 -12.52 -1.74 -35.59
C ASN A 269 -11.41 -2.70 -35.14
N ALA A 270 -10.48 -2.22 -34.32
CA ALA A 270 -9.47 -3.06 -33.68
C ALA A 270 -10.03 -3.91 -32.51
N GLY A 271 -11.27 -3.68 -32.10
CA GLY A 271 -11.97 -4.45 -31.07
C GLY A 271 -11.93 -3.85 -29.66
N ILE A 272 -11.29 -2.69 -29.49
CA ILE A 272 -11.23 -1.96 -28.22
C ILE A 272 -12.60 -1.38 -27.91
N LYS A 273 -13.03 -1.50 -26.65
CA LYS A 273 -14.35 -1.04 -26.20
C LYS A 273 -14.32 0.43 -25.81
N ILE A 274 -15.29 1.20 -26.28
CA ILE A 274 -15.48 2.61 -25.88
C ILE A 274 -16.74 2.68 -25.02
N ILE A 275 -16.59 3.14 -23.78
CA ILE A 275 -17.64 3.14 -22.77
C ILE A 275 -17.82 4.56 -22.24
N PHE A 276 -19.03 5.10 -22.38
CA PHE A 276 -19.45 6.36 -21.79
C PHE A 276 -20.30 6.10 -20.55
N ILE A 277 -20.02 6.83 -19.47
CA ILE A 277 -20.78 6.78 -18.23
C ILE A 277 -21.59 8.08 -18.08
N ASN A 278 -22.88 7.94 -17.82
CA ASN A 278 -23.90 8.98 -17.60
C ASN A 278 -24.26 9.85 -18.80
N GLN A 279 -23.32 10.24 -19.65
CA GLN A 279 -23.61 11.10 -20.80
C GLN A 279 -22.66 10.91 -21.98
N LEU A 280 -23.17 11.20 -23.18
CA LEU A 280 -22.41 11.29 -24.42
C LEU A 280 -22.03 12.75 -24.71
N PRO A 281 -20.86 12.99 -25.33
CA PRO A 281 -20.43 14.34 -25.66
C PRO A 281 -21.26 14.91 -26.81
N THR A 282 -21.60 16.19 -26.72
CA THR A 282 -22.38 16.90 -27.76
C THR A 282 -21.64 18.08 -28.37
N ARG A 283 -20.42 18.34 -27.90
CA ARG A 283 -19.59 19.48 -28.29
C ARG A 283 -18.13 19.09 -28.32
N GLN A 284 -17.32 19.88 -29.02
CA GLN A 284 -15.88 19.80 -28.87
C GLN A 284 -15.41 20.51 -27.59
N SER A 285 -14.22 20.15 -27.10
CA SER A 285 -13.62 20.82 -25.92
C SER A 285 -13.10 22.24 -26.20
N GLY A 286 -12.72 22.56 -27.45
CA GLY A 286 -12.11 23.84 -27.82
C GLY A 286 -13.10 24.91 -28.31
N TYR A 287 -12.61 26.14 -28.53
CA TYR A 287 -13.37 27.20 -29.20
C TYR A 287 -13.06 27.32 -30.70
N LEU A 288 -11.89 26.87 -31.13
CA LEU A 288 -11.48 26.96 -32.54
C LEU A 288 -12.41 26.11 -33.40
N ASN A 289 -13.10 26.73 -34.37
CA ASN A 289 -14.06 26.07 -35.26
C ASN A 289 -15.21 25.33 -34.55
N TYR A 290 -15.58 25.72 -33.32
CA TYR A 290 -16.49 24.95 -32.46
C TYR A 290 -17.84 24.64 -33.11
N LYS A 291 -18.45 25.55 -33.89
CA LYS A 291 -19.73 25.27 -34.57
C LYS A 291 -19.64 24.08 -35.53
N ARG A 292 -18.55 23.99 -36.29
CA ARG A 292 -18.28 22.88 -37.21
C ARG A 292 -17.96 21.63 -36.41
N ASN A 293 -17.06 21.73 -35.44
CA ASN A 293 -16.57 20.58 -34.68
C ASN A 293 -17.65 19.98 -33.77
N ASP A 294 -18.50 20.79 -33.14
CA ASP A 294 -19.68 20.34 -32.37
C ASP A 294 -20.64 19.54 -33.25
N LYS A 295 -20.85 19.97 -34.50
CA LYS A 295 -21.66 19.22 -35.48
C LYS A 295 -21.00 17.86 -35.78
N LEU A 296 -19.71 17.85 -36.06
CA LEU A 296 -18.97 16.61 -36.36
C LEU A 296 -18.95 15.64 -35.18
N VAL A 297 -18.78 16.13 -33.95
CA VAL A 297 -18.85 15.32 -32.73
C VAL A 297 -20.24 14.68 -32.60
N ARG A 298 -21.33 15.47 -32.73
CA ARG A 298 -22.69 14.92 -32.64
C ARG A 298 -22.99 13.91 -33.73
N ASP A 299 -22.66 14.24 -34.98
CA ASP A 299 -22.89 13.36 -36.12
C ASP A 299 -22.18 12.02 -35.90
N LYS A 300 -20.93 12.04 -35.43
CA LYS A 300 -20.14 10.83 -35.17
C LYS A 300 -20.63 10.03 -33.97
N ILE A 301 -21.01 10.68 -32.88
CA ILE A 301 -21.59 10.01 -31.71
C ILE A 301 -22.90 9.33 -32.07
N ASN A 302 -23.78 9.99 -32.83
CA ASN A 302 -25.04 9.40 -33.29
C ASN A 302 -24.80 8.19 -34.21
N GLU A 303 -23.80 8.25 -35.08
CA GLU A 303 -23.41 7.12 -35.93
C GLU A 303 -22.96 5.91 -35.09
N LEU A 304 -22.18 6.14 -34.04
CA LEU A 304 -21.58 5.08 -33.24
C LEU A 304 -22.49 4.55 -32.12
N GLN A 305 -23.51 5.30 -31.70
CA GLN A 305 -24.34 4.96 -30.54
C GLN A 305 -25.03 3.59 -30.65
N ASP A 306 -25.35 3.13 -31.87
CA ASP A 306 -26.07 1.87 -32.07
C ASP A 306 -25.14 0.65 -32.18
N HIS A 307 -23.87 0.82 -32.57
CA HIS A 307 -23.00 -0.29 -32.96
C HIS A 307 -21.53 -0.19 -32.54
N GLY A 308 -21.07 0.95 -32.01
CA GLY A 308 -19.65 1.24 -31.78
C GLY A 308 -19.27 1.64 -30.36
N LEU A 309 -20.22 2.12 -29.56
CA LEU A 309 -19.96 2.53 -28.17
C LEU A 309 -21.06 2.05 -27.22
N ASP A 310 -20.71 1.93 -25.95
CA ASP A 310 -21.66 1.64 -24.87
C ASP A 310 -21.95 2.91 -24.08
N LEU A 311 -23.22 3.22 -23.83
CA LEU A 311 -23.65 4.22 -22.86
C LEU A 311 -24.27 3.53 -21.65
N ILE A 312 -23.67 3.72 -20.47
CA ILE A 312 -24.12 3.13 -19.22
C ILE A 312 -24.35 4.19 -18.14
N SER A 313 -25.14 3.84 -17.13
CA SER A 313 -25.31 4.67 -15.92
C SER A 313 -24.25 4.33 -14.86
N ASP A 314 -23.89 5.32 -14.05
CA ASP A 314 -22.94 5.22 -12.93
C ASP A 314 -23.34 4.22 -11.83
N ASN A 315 -24.61 3.85 -11.74
CA ASN A 315 -25.08 2.80 -10.83
C ASN A 315 -24.71 1.37 -11.30
N ILE A 316 -24.17 1.20 -12.50
CA ILE A 316 -23.70 -0.09 -12.99
C ILE A 316 -22.30 -0.36 -12.43
N HIS A 317 -22.13 -1.52 -11.81
CA HIS A 317 -20.84 -1.96 -11.30
C HIS A 317 -19.89 -2.28 -12.47
N LEU A 318 -19.00 -1.34 -12.82
CA LEU A 318 -18.30 -1.36 -14.09
C LEU A 318 -17.45 -2.62 -14.30
N GLY A 319 -16.65 -3.07 -13.34
CA GLY A 319 -15.83 -4.28 -13.57
C GLY A 319 -16.67 -5.56 -13.79
N LYS A 320 -17.90 -5.65 -13.23
CA LYS A 320 -18.88 -6.71 -13.56
C LYS A 320 -19.38 -6.56 -15.00
N TYR A 321 -19.63 -5.33 -15.44
CA TYR A 321 -20.02 -5.04 -16.82
C TYR A 321 -18.90 -5.41 -17.81
N LEU A 322 -17.65 -4.97 -17.56
CA LEU A 322 -16.47 -5.34 -18.35
C LEU A 322 -16.34 -6.86 -18.49
N LYS A 323 -16.47 -7.60 -17.38
CA LYS A 323 -16.34 -9.06 -17.36
C LYS A 323 -17.49 -9.78 -18.07
N SER A 324 -18.73 -9.47 -17.69
CA SER A 324 -19.91 -10.28 -18.05
C SER A 324 -20.57 -9.88 -19.36
N LYS A 325 -20.45 -8.61 -19.76
CA LYS A 325 -21.06 -8.09 -20.99
C LYS A 325 -20.04 -7.90 -22.09
N LEU A 326 -18.84 -7.41 -21.76
CA LEU A 326 -17.81 -7.10 -22.76
C LEU A 326 -16.74 -8.18 -22.89
N ASN A 327 -16.75 -9.19 -22.01
CA ASN A 327 -15.77 -10.28 -21.99
C ASN A 327 -14.31 -9.78 -21.89
N ILE A 328 -14.11 -8.63 -21.26
CA ILE A 328 -12.78 -8.11 -20.94
C ILE A 328 -12.30 -8.86 -19.71
N ARG A 329 -11.08 -9.40 -19.79
CA ARG A 329 -10.52 -10.20 -18.70
C ARG A 329 -9.87 -9.28 -17.67
N SER A 330 -10.13 -9.53 -16.41
CA SER A 330 -9.33 -8.95 -15.33
C SER A 330 -8.01 -9.69 -15.22
N ASP A 331 -6.99 -8.99 -14.72
CA ASP A 331 -5.66 -9.55 -14.47
C ASP A 331 -5.65 -10.35 -13.15
N LEU A 332 -6.28 -9.78 -12.11
CA LEU A 332 -6.59 -10.48 -10.87
C LEU A 332 -8.10 -10.73 -10.74
N THR A 333 -8.51 -11.75 -10.00
CA THR A 333 -9.88 -11.89 -9.50
C THR A 333 -9.85 -12.13 -8.00
N PHE A 334 -10.62 -11.33 -7.27
CA PHE A 334 -10.87 -11.49 -5.84
C PHE A 334 -12.27 -12.07 -5.64
N ASN A 335 -12.40 -13.17 -4.90
CA ASN A 335 -13.69 -13.89 -4.77
C ASN A 335 -14.67 -13.29 -3.74
N GLN A 336 -14.42 -12.09 -3.20
CA GLN A 336 -15.23 -11.52 -2.10
C GLN A 336 -15.73 -10.11 -2.46
N SER A 337 -16.96 -9.80 -2.03
CA SER A 337 -17.69 -8.56 -2.36
C SER A 337 -17.24 -7.30 -1.63
N GLU A 338 -16.29 -7.40 -0.69
CA GLU A 338 -15.77 -6.29 0.12
C GLU A 338 -14.25 -6.16 -0.04
N SER A 339 -13.76 -6.17 -1.27
CA SER A 339 -12.33 -6.33 -1.55
C SER A 339 -11.62 -5.00 -1.74
N ASP A 340 -11.42 -4.21 -0.66
CA ASP A 340 -10.52 -3.03 -0.70
C ASP A 340 -9.07 -3.52 -0.83
N PHE A 341 -8.70 -3.81 -2.08
CA PHE A 341 -7.41 -4.27 -2.54
C PHE A 341 -7.01 -3.46 -3.76
N HIS A 342 -5.74 -3.11 -3.78
CA HIS A 342 -5.11 -2.46 -4.91
C HIS A 342 -3.89 -3.28 -5.28
N TYR A 343 -3.57 -3.29 -6.57
CA TYR A 343 -2.40 -3.99 -7.04
C TYR A 343 -1.73 -3.21 -8.16
N ILE A 344 -0.49 -3.56 -8.46
CA ILE A 344 0.20 -3.22 -9.70
C ILE A 344 0.86 -4.48 -10.24
N HIS A 345 0.82 -4.64 -11.56
CA HIS A 345 1.46 -5.72 -12.29
C HIS A 345 2.54 -5.16 -13.22
N GLN A 346 3.76 -5.67 -13.09
CA GLN A 346 4.86 -5.35 -14.00
C GLN A 346 5.47 -6.60 -14.63
N ARG A 347 5.93 -6.45 -15.88
CA ARG A 347 6.69 -7.44 -16.63
C ARG A 347 8.16 -7.06 -16.70
N ILE A 348 9.05 -8.00 -16.38
CA ILE A 348 10.51 -7.88 -16.56
C ILE A 348 11.01 -9.13 -17.28
N GLY A 349 11.13 -9.05 -18.61
CA GLY A 349 11.39 -10.23 -19.44
C GLY A 349 10.22 -11.22 -19.33
N HIS A 350 10.50 -12.46 -18.92
CA HIS A 350 9.48 -13.49 -18.68
C HIS A 350 8.88 -13.47 -17.27
N ARG A 351 9.35 -12.58 -16.39
CA ARG A 351 8.90 -12.50 -15.00
C ARG A 351 7.74 -11.53 -14.86
N HIS A 352 6.72 -11.94 -14.13
CA HIS A 352 5.55 -11.11 -13.84
C HIS A 352 5.51 -10.82 -12.34
N PHE A 353 5.59 -9.55 -11.97
CA PHE A 353 5.58 -9.09 -10.58
C PHE A 353 4.23 -8.49 -10.24
N TYR A 354 3.59 -9.02 -9.21
CA TYR A 354 2.31 -8.56 -8.68
C TYR A 354 2.50 -8.06 -7.26
N PHE A 355 2.41 -6.75 -7.06
CA PHE A 355 2.34 -6.18 -5.72
C PHE A 355 0.88 -5.92 -5.37
N ILE A 356 0.38 -6.61 -4.35
CA ILE A 356 -1.01 -6.54 -3.89
C ILE A 356 -1.00 -5.97 -2.48
N ARG A 357 -1.75 -4.89 -2.24
CA ARG A 357 -1.97 -4.32 -0.90
C ARG A 357 -3.43 -4.34 -0.51
N SER A 358 -3.66 -4.57 0.79
CA SER A 358 -4.96 -4.48 1.41
C SER A 358 -5.21 -3.08 1.97
N GLY A 359 -6.39 -2.53 1.73
CA GLY A 359 -6.83 -1.27 2.33
C GLY A 359 -7.64 -1.40 3.62
N ILE A 360 -7.76 -2.62 4.16
CA ILE A 360 -8.59 -2.88 5.32
C ILE A 360 -7.80 -2.93 6.63
N GLN A 361 -8.46 -2.50 7.71
CA GLN A 361 -7.88 -2.38 9.06
C GLN A 361 -7.80 -3.69 9.86
N TYR A 362 -8.17 -4.83 9.28
CA TYR A 362 -8.29 -6.10 9.98
C TYR A 362 -7.78 -7.28 9.16
N SER A 363 -7.63 -8.41 9.83
CA SER A 363 -7.22 -9.69 9.27
C SER A 363 -8.25 -10.32 8.36
N ARG A 364 -7.85 -10.84 7.20
CA ARG A 364 -8.74 -11.71 6.40
C ARG A 364 -8.00 -12.71 5.53
N ASN A 365 -8.69 -13.79 5.21
CA ASN A 365 -8.30 -14.72 4.15
C ASN A 365 -9.03 -14.35 2.87
N VAL A 366 -8.30 -14.29 1.76
CA VAL A 366 -8.82 -13.89 0.45
C VAL A 366 -8.38 -14.90 -0.58
N SER A 367 -9.34 -15.37 -1.37
CA SER A 367 -9.05 -16.15 -2.55
C SER A 367 -8.72 -15.22 -3.70
N VAL A 368 -7.51 -15.35 -4.23
CA VAL A 368 -6.97 -14.54 -5.33
C VAL A 368 -6.67 -15.47 -6.50
N ILE A 369 -7.14 -15.08 -7.68
CA ILE A 369 -6.88 -15.80 -8.93
C ILE A 369 -6.05 -14.89 -9.83
N PHE A 370 -4.88 -15.37 -10.25
CA PHE A 370 -4.01 -14.71 -11.21
C PHE A 370 -4.36 -15.21 -12.61
N ASN A 371 -4.58 -14.28 -13.53
CA ASN A 371 -4.74 -14.60 -14.95
C ASN A 371 -3.35 -14.70 -15.59
N VAL A 372 -2.98 -15.91 -16.02
CA VAL A 372 -1.64 -16.19 -16.56
C VAL A 372 -1.70 -16.63 -18.02
N ALA A 373 -2.82 -16.34 -18.71
CA ALA A 373 -3.03 -16.76 -20.09
C ALA A 373 -1.97 -16.21 -21.06
N GLU A 374 -1.38 -15.05 -20.74
CA GLU A 374 -0.29 -14.44 -21.51
C GLU A 374 1.06 -15.15 -21.34
N MET A 375 1.21 -16.00 -20.31
CA MET A 375 2.45 -16.73 -20.00
C MET A 375 2.51 -18.10 -20.70
N LYS A 376 1.71 -18.29 -21.75
CA LYS A 376 1.59 -19.55 -22.49
C LYS A 376 2.94 -20.00 -23.04
N GLY A 377 3.26 -21.27 -22.84
CA GLY A 377 4.51 -21.91 -23.24
C GLY A 377 5.55 -21.97 -22.12
N LEU A 378 5.40 -21.18 -21.05
CA LEU A 378 6.29 -21.20 -19.90
C LEU A 378 5.89 -22.27 -18.88
N GLU A 379 4.65 -22.79 -18.92
CA GLU A 379 4.12 -23.71 -17.91
C GLU A 379 4.87 -25.04 -17.75
N ASN A 380 5.63 -25.45 -18.77
CA ASN A 380 6.44 -26.67 -18.74
C ASN A 380 7.87 -26.42 -18.26
N ASP A 381 8.26 -25.16 -18.04
CA ASP A 381 9.56 -24.81 -17.45
C ASP A 381 9.54 -25.14 -15.95
N LYS A 382 10.59 -25.79 -15.46
CA LYS A 382 10.76 -26.10 -14.03
C LYS A 382 10.79 -24.85 -13.14
N ASN A 383 11.14 -23.69 -13.69
CA ASN A 383 11.18 -22.43 -12.97
C ASN A 383 9.82 -21.71 -12.95
N PHE A 384 8.85 -22.19 -13.74
CA PHE A 384 7.48 -21.70 -13.68
C PHE A 384 6.86 -22.08 -12.35
N GLY A 385 6.41 -21.05 -11.64
CA GLY A 385 5.90 -21.14 -10.29
C GLY A 385 5.60 -19.74 -9.78
N VAL A 386 4.90 -19.67 -8.65
CA VAL A 386 4.66 -18.40 -7.96
C VAL A 386 5.60 -18.34 -6.77
N TYR A 387 6.24 -17.19 -6.59
CA TYR A 387 7.17 -16.94 -5.51
C TYR A 387 6.72 -15.69 -4.76
N GLU A 388 6.59 -15.75 -3.44
CA GLU A 388 6.45 -14.56 -2.60
C GLU A 388 7.84 -14.00 -2.32
N LEU A 389 8.02 -12.71 -2.61
CA LEU A 389 9.23 -11.97 -2.27
C LEU A 389 8.94 -11.26 -0.95
N ASP A 390 9.55 -11.73 0.14
CA ASP A 390 9.41 -11.09 1.44
C ASP A 390 10.09 -9.72 1.39
N LEU A 391 9.28 -8.67 1.45
CA LEU A 391 9.76 -7.30 1.34
C LEU A 391 10.57 -6.85 2.56
N TRP A 392 10.47 -7.51 3.70
CA TRP A 392 11.21 -7.20 4.92
C TRP A 392 12.58 -7.86 4.94
N THR A 393 12.64 -9.16 4.62
CA THR A 393 13.89 -9.95 4.68
C THR A 393 14.64 -9.98 3.35
N GLY A 394 13.91 -9.92 2.23
CA GLY A 394 14.44 -10.12 0.89
C GLY A 394 14.44 -11.58 0.43
N ASP A 395 13.89 -12.49 1.23
CA ASP A 395 13.78 -13.89 0.88
C ASP A 395 12.81 -14.11 -0.29
N ILE A 396 13.11 -15.10 -1.12
CA ILE A 396 12.26 -15.54 -2.21
C ILE A 396 11.71 -16.91 -1.84
N LEU A 397 10.41 -16.97 -1.55
CA LEU A 397 9.73 -18.15 -1.05
C LEU A 397 8.83 -18.72 -2.15
N LYS A 398 8.97 -20.01 -2.46
CA LYS A 398 8.08 -20.66 -3.43
C LYS A 398 6.68 -20.87 -2.82
N PHE A 399 5.65 -20.64 -3.62
CA PHE A 399 4.25 -20.69 -3.18
C PHE A 399 3.44 -21.67 -4.04
N ASP A 400 2.84 -22.66 -3.39
CA ASP A 400 1.97 -23.63 -4.07
C ASP A 400 0.56 -23.07 -4.30
N TYR A 401 0.05 -23.28 -5.52
CA TYR A 401 -1.32 -22.90 -5.88
C TYR A 401 -2.32 -23.99 -5.45
N LEU A 402 -3.50 -23.57 -5.04
CA LEU A 402 -4.59 -24.47 -4.65
C LEU A 402 -5.14 -25.23 -5.85
N SER A 403 -5.24 -24.54 -6.98
CA SER A 403 -5.72 -25.13 -8.23
C SER A 403 -5.20 -24.34 -9.42
N LYS A 404 -5.11 -25.05 -10.55
CA LYS A 404 -4.84 -24.49 -11.87
C LYS A 404 -6.00 -24.80 -12.80
N THR A 405 -6.36 -23.84 -13.66
CA THR A 405 -7.32 -24.10 -14.74
C THR A 405 -6.64 -23.95 -16.09
N SER A 406 -7.02 -24.81 -17.03
CA SER A 406 -6.50 -24.80 -18.39
C SER A 406 -7.64 -24.55 -19.38
N SER A 407 -7.40 -23.72 -20.38
CA SER A 407 -8.35 -23.50 -21.47
C SER A 407 -8.02 -24.42 -22.66
N PRO A 408 -9.04 -25.00 -23.33
CA PRO A 408 -8.82 -25.79 -24.53
C PRO A 408 -8.28 -24.89 -25.66
N SER A 409 -7.17 -25.30 -26.29
CA SER A 409 -6.63 -24.58 -27.45
C SER A 409 -7.29 -25.09 -28.74
N SER A 410 -7.67 -24.17 -29.63
CA SER A 410 -8.40 -24.48 -30.87
C SER A 410 -7.54 -25.14 -31.98
N SER A 411 -6.28 -25.42 -31.69
CA SER A 411 -5.41 -26.21 -32.57
C SER A 411 -4.30 -26.86 -31.75
N SER A 412 -4.22 -28.20 -31.84
CA SER A 412 -3.34 -29.12 -31.09
C SER A 412 -3.77 -29.49 -29.65
N SER A 413 -3.53 -30.75 -29.31
CA SER A 413 -3.94 -31.49 -28.10
C SER A 413 -3.30 -31.02 -26.78
N SER A 414 -2.81 -29.78 -26.69
CA SER A 414 -2.29 -29.18 -25.46
C SER A 414 -3.27 -28.17 -24.88
N SER A 415 -3.71 -28.40 -23.64
CA SER A 415 -4.46 -27.42 -22.84
C SER A 415 -3.48 -26.37 -22.28
N SER A 416 -3.68 -25.08 -22.56
CA SER A 416 -2.82 -24.02 -22.03
C SER A 416 -3.33 -23.52 -20.68
N LEU A 417 -2.42 -23.36 -19.73
CA LEU A 417 -2.73 -22.78 -18.42
C LEU A 417 -3.34 -21.39 -18.58
N SER A 418 -4.46 -21.12 -17.91
CA SER A 418 -5.16 -19.84 -17.99
C SER A 418 -5.23 -19.11 -16.65
N SER A 419 -5.24 -19.82 -15.52
CA SER A 419 -5.24 -19.18 -14.21
C SER A 419 -4.62 -20.01 -13.09
N LEU A 420 -4.15 -19.32 -12.05
CA LEU A 420 -3.63 -19.87 -10.80
C LEU A 420 -4.41 -19.31 -9.61
N SER A 421 -4.90 -20.18 -8.73
CA SER A 421 -5.75 -19.81 -7.57
C SER A 421 -5.04 -20.02 -6.23
N PHE A 422 -5.16 -19.05 -5.33
CA PHE A 422 -4.54 -19.05 -4.01
C PHE A 422 -5.50 -18.60 -2.91
N ASN A 423 -5.29 -19.09 -1.69
CA ASN A 423 -5.86 -18.48 -0.48
C ASN A 423 -4.74 -17.75 0.26
N LEU A 424 -4.82 -16.42 0.28
CA LEU A 424 -3.85 -15.55 0.91
C LEU A 424 -4.44 -14.96 2.19
N LYS A 425 -3.65 -14.97 3.26
CA LYS A 425 -3.97 -14.22 4.48
C LYS A 425 -3.33 -12.84 4.38
N PHE A 426 -4.13 -11.80 4.58
CA PHE A 426 -3.69 -10.42 4.73
C PHE A 426 -4.02 -9.91 6.12
N GLY A 427 -3.05 -9.29 6.77
CA GLY A 427 -3.22 -8.48 7.96
C GLY A 427 -3.66 -7.05 7.71
N PRO A 428 -3.88 -6.31 8.80
CA PRO A 428 -4.25 -4.90 8.74
C PRO A 428 -3.29 -4.13 7.85
N TYR A 429 -3.79 -3.66 6.72
CA TYR A 429 -3.02 -2.95 5.71
C TYR A 429 -1.75 -3.68 5.20
N GLU A 430 -1.77 -5.02 5.21
CA GLU A 430 -0.66 -5.83 4.71
C GLU A 430 -0.55 -5.73 3.18
N SER A 431 0.67 -5.91 2.68
CA SER A 431 0.99 -5.98 1.26
C SER A 431 1.86 -7.20 0.99
N LYS A 432 1.71 -7.81 -0.18
CA LYS A 432 2.51 -8.95 -0.62
C LYS A 432 3.01 -8.72 -2.04
N LEU A 433 4.24 -9.11 -2.30
CA LEU A 433 4.84 -9.09 -3.63
C LEU A 433 5.00 -10.52 -4.12
N PHE A 434 4.42 -10.81 -5.28
CA PHE A 434 4.54 -12.10 -5.95
C PHE A 434 5.33 -11.95 -7.24
N MET A 435 6.12 -12.96 -7.57
CA MET A 435 6.76 -13.14 -8.86
C MET A 435 6.25 -14.44 -9.47
N ILE A 436 5.82 -14.39 -10.73
CA ILE A 436 5.54 -15.58 -11.54
C ILE A 436 6.71 -15.77 -12.49
N TYR A 437 7.25 -16.99 -12.51
CA TYR A 437 8.47 -17.41 -13.22
C TYR A 437 9.77 -16.89 -12.57
N ALA A 438 10.69 -17.81 -12.24
CA ALA A 438 12.03 -17.48 -11.75
C ALA A 438 13.09 -17.68 -12.86
N GLU A 439 14.18 -16.93 -12.83
CA GLU A 439 15.33 -17.21 -13.69
C GLU A 439 16.11 -18.43 -13.15
N LYS A 440 16.86 -19.11 -14.04
CA LYS A 440 17.54 -20.39 -13.78
C LYS A 440 18.41 -20.41 -12.51
N ASP A 441 19.01 -19.27 -12.16
CA ASP A 441 19.95 -19.12 -11.04
C ASP A 441 19.38 -18.24 -9.91
N THR A 442 18.05 -18.06 -9.87
CA THR A 442 17.41 -17.32 -8.78
C THR A 442 17.63 -18.11 -7.47
N PRO A 443 18.23 -17.51 -6.43
CA PRO A 443 18.38 -18.16 -5.13
C PRO A 443 17.01 -18.23 -4.47
N VAL A 444 16.28 -19.30 -4.76
CA VAL A 444 15.00 -19.59 -4.12
C VAL A 444 15.32 -20.31 -2.82
N ASN A 445 14.87 -19.73 -1.71
CA ASN A 445 14.83 -20.45 -0.44
C ASN A 445 13.68 -21.46 -0.57
N TYR A 446 14.04 -22.68 -0.98
CA TYR A 446 13.19 -23.85 -0.80
C TYR A 446 13.30 -24.23 0.67
N ASP A 447 12.50 -23.59 1.51
CA ASP A 447 12.14 -24.27 2.74
C ASP A 447 11.09 -25.31 2.34
N ASP A 448 11.45 -26.60 2.38
CA ASP A 448 10.51 -27.70 2.17
C ASP A 448 9.38 -27.68 3.23
N ASN A 449 9.46 -26.78 4.23
CA ASN A 449 8.44 -26.43 5.20
C ASN A 449 7.72 -25.10 4.93
N VAL A 450 7.82 -24.49 3.73
CA VAL A 450 6.92 -23.36 3.37
C VAL A 450 5.52 -23.87 3.08
N GLN A 451 4.91 -24.34 4.14
CA GLN A 451 3.49 -24.39 4.26
C GLN A 451 3.06 -23.62 5.46
N ARG A 452 2.45 -22.50 5.08
CA ARG A 452 1.86 -21.54 5.98
C ARG A 452 1.06 -22.29 7.03
N TYR A 453 1.59 -22.22 8.23
CA TYR A 453 1.01 -22.78 9.43
C TYR A 453 -0.52 -22.64 9.42
N GLN A 454 -1.26 -23.75 9.49
CA GLN A 454 -2.60 -23.67 10.01
C GLN A 454 -2.48 -23.47 11.51
N VAL A 455 -3.22 -22.49 12.00
CA VAL A 455 -3.45 -22.41 13.44
C VAL A 455 -4.22 -23.67 13.80
N LEU A 456 -3.56 -24.59 14.50
CA LEU A 456 -4.29 -25.62 15.23
C LEU A 456 -5.17 -24.85 16.20
N GLN A 457 -6.50 -24.93 16.02
CA GLN A 457 -7.53 -24.32 16.89
C GLN A 457 -6.93 -23.93 18.24
N ASP A 458 -6.64 -22.63 18.49
CA ASP A 458 -5.95 -22.09 19.68
C ASP A 458 -5.99 -23.06 20.89
N ILE A 459 -5.11 -24.08 20.94
CA ILE A 459 -5.20 -25.12 21.96
C ILE A 459 -4.61 -24.49 23.22
N ASN A 460 -5.50 -24.06 24.12
CA ASN A 460 -5.17 -23.46 25.43
C ASN A 460 -4.11 -22.35 25.38
N PRO A 461 -4.32 -21.24 24.65
CA PRO A 461 -3.33 -20.17 24.56
C PRO A 461 -2.96 -19.63 25.95
N ILE A 462 -1.66 -19.65 26.28
CA ILE A 462 -1.19 -19.12 27.57
C ILE A 462 -1.22 -17.61 27.50
N ARG A 463 -2.08 -16.98 28.31
CA ARG A 463 -2.15 -15.51 28.43
C ARG A 463 -1.20 -15.02 29.51
N LEU A 464 -0.27 -14.14 29.14
CA LEU A 464 0.68 -13.55 30.07
C LEU A 464 0.08 -12.31 30.76
N GLN A 465 -0.08 -12.35 32.09
CA GLN A 465 -0.85 -11.36 32.85
C GLN A 465 -0.02 -10.47 33.79
N SER A 466 1.14 -10.95 34.25
CA SER A 466 2.02 -10.20 35.15
C SER A 466 3.17 -9.58 34.38
N TRP A 467 3.37 -8.27 34.53
CA TRP A 467 4.39 -7.54 33.80
C TRP A 467 5.09 -6.53 34.70
N ASN A 468 6.41 -6.48 34.63
CA ASN A 468 7.18 -5.34 35.09
C ASN A 468 7.46 -4.42 33.89
N LEU A 469 7.17 -3.12 34.03
CA LEU A 469 7.38 -2.11 33.01
C LEU A 469 8.34 -1.04 33.52
N LYS A 470 9.49 -0.92 32.84
CA LYS A 470 10.45 0.17 33.04
C LYS A 470 10.40 1.17 31.89
N VAL A 471 10.31 2.46 32.21
CA VAL A 471 10.28 3.56 31.23
C VAL A 471 11.20 4.68 31.69
N GLU A 472 12.06 5.17 30.79
CA GLU A 472 12.81 6.41 31.01
C GLU A 472 11.97 7.61 30.56
N LYS A 473 11.58 8.45 31.52
CA LYS A 473 10.93 9.73 31.23
C LYS A 473 11.98 10.83 31.15
N ARG A 474 12.07 11.48 29.99
CA ARG A 474 12.94 12.64 29.78
C ARG A 474 12.17 13.96 29.83
N ASP A 475 12.60 14.90 30.65
CA ASP A 475 11.98 16.23 30.78
C ASP A 475 12.46 17.20 29.69
N VAL A 476 11.97 18.45 29.72
CA VAL A 476 12.27 19.46 28.68
C VAL A 476 13.73 19.93 28.70
N ASN A 477 14.43 19.76 29.83
CA ASN A 477 15.84 20.13 30.00
C ASN A 477 16.78 18.96 29.68
N GLY A 478 16.23 17.79 29.38
CA GLY A 478 17.00 16.58 29.09
C GLY A 478 17.26 15.69 30.31
N GLN A 479 16.77 16.04 31.49
CA GLN A 479 16.90 15.20 32.69
C GLN A 479 16.03 13.95 32.56
N THR A 480 16.58 12.81 32.96
CA THR A 480 15.93 11.51 32.87
C THR A 480 15.49 11.03 34.25
N HIS A 481 14.30 10.43 34.30
CA HIS A 481 13.72 9.82 35.49
C HIS A 481 13.20 8.43 35.14
N GLU A 482 13.63 7.42 35.90
CA GLU A 482 13.12 6.07 35.75
C GLU A 482 11.72 5.94 36.37
N ILE A 483 10.84 5.25 35.66
CA ILE A 483 9.54 4.82 36.13
C ILE A 483 9.51 3.30 36.07
N ASP A 484 9.36 2.67 37.23
CA ASP A 484 9.24 1.22 37.37
C ASP A 484 7.84 0.88 37.90
N LEU A 485 7.09 0.04 37.18
CA LEU A 485 5.70 -0.28 37.46
C LEU A 485 5.43 -1.78 37.31
N ASN A 486 4.78 -2.36 38.30
CA ASN A 486 4.14 -3.68 38.18
C ASN A 486 2.72 -3.53 37.63
N LEU A 487 2.43 -4.21 36.54
CA LEU A 487 1.16 -4.16 35.83
C LEU A 487 0.50 -5.55 35.85
N SER A 488 -0.67 -5.63 36.48
CA SER A 488 -1.56 -6.80 36.38
C SER A 488 -2.39 -6.82 35.08
N LYS A 489 -2.36 -5.73 34.30
CA LYS A 489 -3.04 -5.61 33.01
C LYS A 489 -2.33 -4.61 32.10
N LEU A 490 -1.97 -5.08 30.93
CA LEU A 490 -1.47 -4.28 29.81
C LEU A 490 -2.55 -3.30 29.33
N LYS A 491 -2.14 -2.05 29.07
CA LYS A 491 -3.04 -0.98 28.63
C LYS A 491 -2.26 0.17 28.00
N ASP A 492 -3.00 1.00 27.28
CA ASP A 492 -2.49 2.23 26.67
C ASP A 492 -1.90 3.19 27.70
N TRP A 493 -0.67 3.67 27.48
CA TRP A 493 0.05 4.55 28.40
C TRP A 493 -0.66 5.87 28.68
N ARG A 494 -1.50 6.35 27.76
CA ARG A 494 -2.33 7.55 27.98
C ARG A 494 -3.30 7.41 29.14
N LYS A 495 -3.62 6.16 29.50
CA LYS A 495 -4.50 5.79 30.62
C LYS A 495 -3.73 5.46 31.91
N ILE A 496 -2.40 5.62 31.92
CA ILE A 496 -1.54 5.41 33.09
C ILE A 496 -1.02 6.77 33.56
N LYS A 497 -1.31 7.15 34.81
CA LYS A 497 -1.16 8.52 35.35
C LYS A 497 0.23 9.13 35.13
N ASN A 498 1.30 8.36 35.34
CA ASN A 498 2.69 8.80 35.22
C ASN A 498 3.31 8.61 33.82
N LEU A 499 2.67 7.84 32.93
CA LEU A 499 3.17 7.56 31.57
C LEU A 499 2.53 8.41 30.47
N LYS A 500 1.48 9.18 30.78
CA LYS A 500 0.68 9.93 29.80
C LYS A 500 1.47 10.82 28.82
N TYR A 501 2.59 11.39 29.28
CA TYR A 501 3.48 12.25 28.47
C TYR A 501 4.88 11.64 28.32
N CYS A 502 5.02 10.34 28.53
CA CYS A 502 6.23 9.63 28.18
C CYS A 502 6.20 9.33 26.68
N SER A 503 7.34 9.53 26.04
CA SER A 503 7.71 8.92 24.77
C SER A 503 9.11 8.38 24.97
N GLY A 504 9.39 7.20 24.45
CA GLY A 504 10.64 6.48 24.70
C GLY A 504 10.38 4.98 24.73
N PRO A 505 11.45 4.16 24.66
CA PRO A 505 11.30 2.72 24.81
C PRO A 505 10.75 2.39 26.20
N GLY A 506 9.73 1.55 26.25
CA GLY A 506 9.25 0.93 27.47
C GLY A 506 9.60 -0.54 27.48
N HIS A 507 10.28 -0.98 28.53
CA HIS A 507 10.79 -2.34 28.67
C HIS A 507 9.83 -3.14 29.55
N TYR A 508 9.08 -4.02 28.91
CA TYR A 508 8.19 -4.97 29.55
C TYR A 508 8.94 -6.26 29.81
N THR A 509 8.86 -6.78 31.01
CA THR A 509 9.48 -8.06 31.39
C THR A 509 8.50 -8.95 32.13
N THR A 510 8.59 -10.25 31.90
CA THR A 510 7.80 -11.27 32.57
C THR A 510 8.52 -12.61 32.50
N THR A 511 8.11 -13.56 33.33
CA THR A 511 8.51 -14.97 33.21
C THR A 511 7.28 -15.83 33.00
N PHE A 512 7.44 -16.93 32.28
CA PHE A 512 6.37 -17.90 32.08
C PHE A 512 6.93 -19.31 31.90
N ASN A 513 6.10 -20.29 32.22
CA ASN A 513 6.37 -21.69 31.98
C ASN A 513 5.44 -22.19 30.88
N LEU A 514 5.91 -23.10 30.05
CA LEU A 514 5.07 -23.80 29.07
C LEU A 514 4.32 -24.95 29.76
N TRP A 515 3.36 -25.56 29.06
CA TRP A 515 2.46 -26.56 29.63
C TRP A 515 3.25 -27.76 30.22
N LYS A 516 3.10 -28.02 31.53
CA LYS A 516 3.82 -29.09 32.28
C LYS A 516 3.33 -30.53 32.01
N ASN A 517 2.73 -30.83 30.86
CA ASN A 517 2.39 -32.22 30.54
C ASN A 517 3.55 -32.86 29.78
N GLU A 518 4.06 -33.96 30.30
CA GLU A 518 5.28 -34.70 29.92
C GLU A 518 5.30 -35.26 28.47
N GLU A 519 4.38 -34.87 27.60
CA GLU A 519 4.39 -35.18 26.17
C GLU A 519 3.95 -33.96 25.34
N ILE A 520 4.68 -32.86 25.43
CA ILE A 520 4.90 -32.10 24.20
C ILE A 520 6.23 -32.54 23.63
N VAL A 521 6.28 -33.78 23.14
CA VAL A 521 7.01 -34.03 21.90
C VAL A 521 6.31 -33.11 20.91
N MET A 522 6.88 -31.92 20.68
CA MET A 522 6.39 -31.08 19.60
C MET A 522 6.59 -31.96 18.36
N ASP A 523 5.49 -32.45 17.81
CA ASP A 523 5.43 -32.87 16.42
C ASP A 523 6.34 -31.90 15.64
N PRO A 524 7.29 -32.36 14.82
CA PRO A 524 8.21 -31.47 14.12
C PRO A 524 7.47 -30.44 13.25
N ASN A 525 6.20 -30.72 12.95
CA ASN A 525 5.32 -29.79 12.26
C ASN A 525 4.67 -28.76 13.19
N VAL A 526 4.86 -28.77 14.51
CA VAL A 526 4.26 -27.84 15.46
C VAL A 526 5.30 -26.84 15.96
N ARG A 527 4.95 -25.56 15.86
CA ARG A 527 5.80 -24.43 16.23
C ARG A 527 5.10 -23.54 17.24
N VAL A 528 5.88 -22.94 18.13
CA VAL A 528 5.43 -22.06 19.21
C VAL A 528 5.60 -20.60 18.78
N PHE A 529 4.50 -19.85 18.79
CA PHE A 529 4.49 -18.44 18.43
C PHE A 529 4.18 -17.57 19.65
N LEU A 530 4.90 -16.46 19.76
CA LEU A 530 4.55 -15.35 20.63
C LEU A 530 3.66 -14.36 19.86
N ASP A 531 2.42 -14.16 20.32
CA ASP A 531 1.48 -13.19 19.80
C ASP A 531 1.32 -12.03 20.78
N LEU A 532 1.77 -10.84 20.40
CA LEU A 532 1.73 -9.65 21.25
C LEU A 532 0.35 -8.96 21.28
N GLY A 533 -0.58 -9.38 20.43
CA GLY A 533 -1.85 -8.69 20.23
C GLY A 533 -1.61 -7.27 19.69
N LYS A 534 -2.21 -6.26 20.35
CA LYS A 534 -2.04 -4.87 19.93
C LYS A 534 -0.80 -4.23 20.55
N VAL A 535 0.07 -3.69 19.69
CA VAL A 535 1.24 -2.89 20.03
C VAL A 535 1.12 -1.52 19.37
N ASN A 536 1.45 -0.44 20.09
CA ASN A 536 1.66 0.88 19.49
C ASN A 536 3.08 1.36 19.91
N ASP A 537 4.09 1.36 19.05
CA ASP A 537 4.03 1.06 17.60
C ASP A 537 5.04 0.01 17.14
N VAL A 538 6.22 -0.10 17.77
CA VAL A 538 7.26 -1.08 17.42
C VAL A 538 7.55 -1.97 18.63
N ALA A 539 7.73 -3.27 18.42
CA ALA A 539 8.16 -4.21 19.45
C ALA A 539 9.49 -4.89 19.10
N GLU A 540 10.46 -4.81 20.00
CA GLU A 540 11.66 -5.65 19.99
C GLU A 540 11.48 -6.75 21.04
N ILE A 541 11.66 -8.01 20.62
CA ILE A 541 11.45 -9.19 21.48
C ILE A 541 12.79 -9.82 21.80
N SER A 542 12.96 -10.19 23.06
CA SER A 542 14.06 -11.02 23.52
C SER A 542 13.57 -12.14 24.43
N ILE A 543 14.12 -13.33 24.24
CA ILE A 543 13.87 -14.51 25.07
C ILE A 543 15.20 -14.90 25.72
N ASN A 544 15.20 -15.07 27.04
CA ASN A 544 16.41 -15.41 27.82
C ASN A 544 17.61 -14.48 27.51
N ASN A 545 17.33 -13.20 27.25
CA ASN A 545 18.27 -12.15 26.84
C ASN A 545 18.84 -12.24 25.42
N GLU A 546 18.42 -13.23 24.63
CA GLU A 546 18.72 -13.31 23.20
C GLU A 546 17.68 -12.54 22.39
N HIS A 547 18.11 -11.75 21.40
CA HIS A 547 17.20 -11.02 20.51
C HIS A 547 16.55 -11.99 19.52
N VAL A 548 15.22 -11.93 19.43
CA VAL A 548 14.42 -12.82 18.59
C VAL A 548 13.96 -12.09 17.32
N ALA A 549 13.35 -10.92 17.49
CA ALA A 549 12.78 -10.16 16.37
C ALA A 549 12.53 -8.69 16.69
N THR A 550 12.41 -7.90 15.63
CA THR A 550 11.96 -6.52 15.65
C THR A 550 10.72 -6.40 14.76
N LEU A 551 9.55 -6.25 15.38
CA LEU A 551 8.26 -6.19 14.70
C LEU A 551 7.82 -4.73 14.55
N LEU A 552 7.86 -4.22 13.32
CA LEU A 552 7.57 -2.81 13.00
C LEU A 552 6.10 -2.55 12.66
N VAL A 553 5.40 -3.55 12.16
CA VAL A 553 4.04 -3.46 11.65
C VAL A 553 3.23 -4.69 12.05
N PRO A 554 1.89 -4.62 12.08
CA PRO A 554 1.05 -5.80 12.27
C PRO A 554 1.29 -6.87 11.19
N TYR A 555 1.16 -8.15 11.52
CA TYR A 555 0.85 -8.67 12.86
C TYR A 555 2.08 -8.76 13.76
N TYR A 556 1.90 -8.43 15.05
CA TYR A 556 2.95 -8.57 16.05
C TYR A 556 3.05 -10.01 16.56
N GLN A 557 3.41 -10.93 15.66
CA GLN A 557 3.63 -12.34 15.96
C GLN A 557 5.02 -12.77 15.50
N VAL A 558 5.66 -13.65 16.27
CA VAL A 558 6.98 -14.21 15.92
C VAL A 558 7.05 -15.67 16.37
N ASP A 559 7.72 -16.51 15.56
CA ASP A 559 8.07 -17.87 15.95
C ASP A 559 9.21 -17.84 16.97
N ILE A 560 9.01 -18.49 18.10
CA ILE A 560 9.97 -18.54 19.20
C ILE A 560 10.51 -19.94 19.46
N THR A 561 10.10 -20.94 18.66
CA THR A 561 10.37 -22.36 18.90
C THR A 561 11.85 -22.63 19.15
N ASP A 562 12.71 -22.13 18.27
CA ASP A 562 14.15 -22.39 18.30
C ASP A 562 14.89 -21.63 19.42
N TYR A 563 14.21 -20.69 20.10
CA TYR A 563 14.75 -19.94 21.24
C TYR A 563 14.35 -20.51 22.61
N ILE A 564 13.39 -21.43 22.61
CA ILE A 564 12.85 -22.05 23.83
C ILE A 564 13.09 -23.55 23.86
N SER A 565 13.47 -24.15 22.73
CA SER A 565 13.67 -25.58 22.58
C SER A 565 14.85 -25.91 21.67
N GLU A 566 15.50 -27.03 21.95
CA GLU A 566 16.47 -27.69 21.07
C GLU A 566 15.78 -28.83 20.32
N THR A 567 16.26 -29.13 19.11
CA THR A 567 15.70 -30.20 18.27
C THR A 567 16.71 -31.33 18.14
N GLU A 568 16.34 -32.53 18.59
CA GLU A 568 17.11 -33.75 18.37
C GLU A 568 16.24 -34.78 17.62
N GLY A 569 16.61 -35.08 16.37
CA GLY A 569 15.76 -35.88 15.48
C GLY A 569 14.44 -35.17 15.16
N ASN A 570 13.31 -35.80 15.51
CA ASN A 570 11.95 -35.27 15.30
C ASN A 570 11.29 -34.77 16.60
N ILE A 571 12.08 -34.46 17.63
CA ILE A 571 11.60 -34.07 18.95
C ILE A 571 12.18 -32.71 19.32
N HIS A 572 11.31 -31.75 19.64
CA HIS A 572 11.74 -30.52 20.30
C HIS A 572 11.70 -30.70 21.83
N THR A 573 12.79 -30.39 22.52
CA THR A 573 12.90 -30.41 24.00
C THR A 573 13.18 -29.01 24.53
N LEU A 574 12.46 -28.60 25.57
CA LEU A 574 12.62 -27.26 26.14
C LEU A 574 13.99 -27.06 26.78
N ILE A 575 14.61 -25.90 26.54
CA ILE A 575 15.94 -25.55 27.07
C ILE A 575 15.84 -25.17 28.56
N ASN A 576 14.75 -24.52 28.96
CA ASN A 576 14.53 -24.02 30.32
C ASN A 576 13.09 -24.25 30.77
N ASP A 577 12.90 -24.57 32.06
CA ASP A 577 11.57 -24.71 32.68
C ASP A 577 10.83 -23.37 32.81
N GLU A 578 11.57 -22.29 33.09
CA GLU A 578 11.08 -20.91 33.18
C GLU A 578 11.74 -20.05 32.11
N ILE A 579 10.92 -19.39 31.29
CA ILE A 579 11.36 -18.56 30.17
C ILE A 579 11.24 -17.10 30.56
N TYR A 580 12.35 -16.37 30.43
CA TYR A 580 12.38 -14.92 30.62
C TYR A 580 12.04 -14.21 29.30
N LEU A 581 10.99 -13.39 29.30
CA LEU A 581 10.56 -12.60 28.15
C LEU A 581 10.76 -11.12 28.41
N LYS A 582 11.47 -10.46 27.50
CA LYS A 582 11.58 -9.00 27.44
C LYS A 582 10.99 -8.48 26.13
N ILE A 583 10.12 -7.49 26.22
CA ILE A 583 9.56 -6.77 25.07
C ILE A 583 9.84 -5.29 25.25
N THR A 584 10.59 -4.70 24.32
CA THR A 584 10.79 -3.25 24.28
C THR A 584 9.80 -2.63 23.29
N VAL A 585 8.90 -1.78 23.77
CA VAL A 585 7.95 -1.07 22.92
C VAL A 585 8.40 0.36 22.71
N THR A 586 8.56 0.77 21.44
CA THR A 586 8.89 2.13 21.04
C THR A 586 7.70 2.73 20.29
N GLY A 587 7.34 3.99 20.59
CA GLY A 587 6.33 4.71 19.82
C GLY A 587 6.74 6.16 19.53
N THR A 588 5.78 7.00 19.14
CA THR A 588 6.10 8.35 18.63
C THR A 588 6.49 9.36 19.72
N LEU A 589 7.17 10.43 19.30
CA LEU A 589 7.58 11.55 20.18
C LEU A 589 6.43 12.48 20.59
N GLN A 590 5.28 12.42 19.91
CA GLN A 590 4.15 13.34 20.13
C GLN A 590 3.80 13.54 21.60
N ASN A 591 3.68 12.46 22.38
CA ASN A 591 3.21 12.54 23.77
C ASN A 591 4.17 13.31 24.66
N ARG A 592 5.49 13.11 24.49
CA ARG A 592 6.55 13.87 25.17
C ARG A 592 6.50 15.35 24.82
N PHE A 593 6.35 15.71 23.55
CA PHE A 593 6.31 17.11 23.11
C PHE A 593 5.03 17.82 23.54
N VAL A 594 3.88 17.12 23.60
CA VAL A 594 2.66 17.63 24.26
C VAL A 594 2.92 17.91 25.74
N GLY A 595 3.72 17.06 26.41
CA GLY A 595 4.21 17.30 27.77
C GLY A 595 5.03 18.59 27.88
N TYR A 596 6.02 18.77 27.00
CA TYR A 596 6.86 19.98 26.98
C TYR A 596 6.06 21.25 26.73
N GLY A 597 5.10 21.23 25.80
CA GLY A 597 4.24 22.37 25.53
C GLY A 597 3.35 22.80 26.70
N LYS A 598 3.17 21.93 27.71
CA LYS A 598 2.47 22.29 28.96
C LYS A 598 3.38 22.99 29.97
N GLN A 599 4.70 22.86 29.84
CA GLN A 599 5.69 23.29 30.82
C GLN A 599 6.58 24.43 30.32
N HIS A 600 6.78 24.58 29.01
CA HIS A 600 7.75 25.49 28.44
C HIS A 600 7.20 26.24 27.22
N GLU A 601 7.46 27.55 27.14
CA GLU A 601 6.87 28.45 26.14
C GLU A 601 7.32 28.12 24.71
N ASP A 602 8.57 27.74 24.52
CA ASP A 602 9.09 27.32 23.22
C ASP A 602 8.22 26.22 22.59
N TRP A 603 7.69 25.29 23.39
CA TRP A 603 6.94 24.11 22.90
C TRP A 603 5.43 24.32 22.90
N LYS A 604 4.94 25.54 23.13
CA LYS A 604 3.50 25.86 23.28
C LYS A 604 2.62 25.39 22.11
N THR A 605 3.17 25.26 20.90
CA THR A 605 2.46 24.77 19.71
C THR A 605 2.00 23.32 19.86
N PHE A 606 2.60 22.54 20.76
CA PHE A 606 2.18 21.17 21.09
C PHE A 606 1.17 21.08 22.23
N LYS A 607 1.02 22.14 23.05
CA LYS A 607 0.23 22.14 24.32
C LYS A 607 -1.19 21.56 24.18
N ARG A 608 -1.83 21.81 23.04
CA ARG A 608 -3.23 21.43 22.75
C ARG A 608 -3.37 20.31 21.71
N ARG A 609 -2.26 19.66 21.33
CA ARG A 609 -2.31 18.55 20.37
C ARG A 609 -2.77 17.25 21.02
N ILE A 610 -3.22 16.33 20.18
CA ILE A 610 -3.74 15.02 20.60
C ILE A 610 -2.58 14.09 20.95
N LEU A 611 -2.81 13.24 21.95
CA LEU A 611 -1.88 12.19 22.36
C LEU A 611 -2.06 10.93 21.51
N MET A 612 -0.95 10.38 21.04
CA MET A 612 -0.88 9.12 20.27
C MET A 612 -1.04 7.91 21.19
N PRO A 613 -1.75 6.84 20.73
CA PRO A 613 -1.72 5.55 21.41
C PRO A 613 -0.28 5.06 21.57
N LEU A 614 0.03 4.44 22.72
CA LEU A 614 1.41 4.03 23.02
C LEU A 614 1.41 2.84 24.00
N GLY A 615 2.35 1.93 23.81
CA GLY A 615 2.66 0.82 24.70
C GLY A 615 2.17 -0.55 24.20
N LEU A 616 2.53 -1.59 24.96
CA LEU A 616 2.02 -2.95 24.80
C LEU A 616 0.60 -3.02 25.37
N ILE A 617 -0.38 -3.24 24.49
CA ILE A 617 -1.81 -3.28 24.86
C ILE A 617 -2.27 -4.72 25.05
N GLY A 618 -1.72 -5.65 24.28
CA GLY A 618 -2.04 -7.07 24.38
C GLY A 618 -3.37 -7.45 23.72
N PRO A 619 -3.94 -8.61 24.10
CA PRO A 619 -3.36 -9.58 25.04
C PRO A 619 -2.10 -10.22 24.46
N VAL A 620 -1.11 -10.50 25.31
CA VAL A 620 0.06 -11.29 24.93
C VAL A 620 -0.24 -12.77 25.17
N ARG A 621 -0.01 -13.59 24.16
CA ARG A 621 -0.36 -15.01 24.14
C ARG A 621 0.79 -15.85 23.59
N ILE A 622 0.97 -17.04 24.16
CA ILE A 622 1.70 -18.13 23.51
C ILE A 622 0.69 -18.97 22.75
N VAL A 623 0.92 -19.19 21.46
CA VAL A 623 0.04 -19.95 20.57
C VAL A 623 0.83 -21.04 19.85
N LEU A 624 0.24 -22.22 19.71
CA LEU A 624 0.80 -23.31 18.90
C LEU A 624 0.24 -23.22 17.49
N LYS A 625 1.09 -23.39 16.49
CA LYS A 625 0.66 -23.51 15.09
C LYS A 625 1.27 -24.75 14.46
N ARG A 626 0.58 -25.37 13.52
CA ARG A 626 1.07 -26.56 12.80
C ARG A 626 1.34 -26.22 11.34
N LEU A 627 2.52 -26.57 10.86
CA LEU A 627 2.87 -26.68 9.46
C LEU A 627 1.85 -27.61 8.80
N VAL A 628 1.12 -27.08 7.83
CA VAL A 628 0.31 -27.95 6.97
C VAL A 628 1.28 -28.72 6.06
N ASN A 629 0.95 -29.93 5.60
CA ASN A 629 1.52 -30.51 4.37
C ASN A 629 0.39 -30.55 3.30
N PRO A 630 0.56 -30.21 1.98
CA PRO A 630 -0.54 -30.33 1.03
C PRO A 630 -0.81 -31.81 0.76
#